data_AF-A0A3Q2QQR9-F1
#
_entry.id   AF-A0A3Q2QQR9-F1
#
_cell.length_a   1.000
_cell.length_b   1.000
_cell.length_c   1.000
_cell.angle_alpha   90.00
_cell.angle_beta   90.00
_cell.angle_gamma   90.00
#
_symmetry.space_group_name_H-M   'P 1'
#
loop_
_entity.id
_entity.type
_entity.pdbx_description
1 polymer ?
#
loop_
_entity_poly.entity_id
_entity_poly.type
_entity_poly.pdbx_seq_one_letter_code
_entity_poly.pdbx_strand_id
1 'polypeptide(L)'
;MSGSRYPIVVQGEASETDSDDEVYITSLTSHQTTTGGTKVPGEASETDSEDDPQEAVRASVMAQESAQILRRELPPLIVVRDNPDVQSIVEDRPSPSHKPHGDTLLQQKLQESNSRLYTDVGQMVRQVYGSASKEVHSVTSQLNTSQSAIIGASHSIRLILDDLKAVSEKIDIITSCQILPDININHPSCLTSPTP
;
A
#
# COMPACT_ATOMS: atom_id res chain seq x y z
N MET A 1 21.49 36.87 -30.29
CA MET A 1 22.11 37.36 -29.05
C MET A 1 21.42 36.64 -27.90
N SER A 2 22.08 35.61 -27.38
CA SER A 2 21.50 34.67 -26.41
C SER A 2 21.36 35.33 -25.04
N GLY A 3 20.12 35.43 -24.54
CA GLY A 3 19.82 35.99 -23.22
C GLY A 3 20.35 35.07 -22.12
N SER A 4 21.22 35.61 -21.28
CA SER A 4 21.71 35.01 -20.04
C SER A 4 20.53 34.63 -19.14
N ARG A 5 20.32 33.32 -18.92
CA ARG A 5 19.40 32.82 -17.89
C ARG A 5 20.17 32.79 -16.57
N TYR A 6 19.88 33.73 -15.69
CA TYR A 6 20.39 33.71 -14.32
C TYR A 6 19.67 32.58 -13.55
N PRO A 7 20.38 31.68 -12.86
CA PRO A 7 19.75 30.68 -12.01
C PRO A 7 19.19 31.36 -10.76
N ILE A 8 17.89 31.22 -10.55
CA ILE A 8 17.23 31.63 -9.31
C ILE A 8 17.54 30.55 -8.28
N VAL A 9 18.39 30.87 -7.31
CA VAL A 9 18.69 29.98 -6.17
C VAL A 9 17.83 30.43 -5.00
N VAL A 10 16.87 29.61 -4.59
CA VAL A 10 16.05 29.85 -3.40
C VAL A 10 16.81 29.30 -2.20
N GLN A 11 17.11 30.17 -1.23
CA GLN A 11 17.86 29.79 -0.03
C GLN A 11 16.98 28.88 0.85
N GLY A 12 17.27 27.57 0.82
CA GLY A 12 16.53 26.55 1.58
C GLY A 12 16.07 25.36 0.74
N GLU A 13 16.16 25.41 -0.58
CA GLU A 13 15.83 24.26 -1.44
C GLU A 13 17.11 23.47 -1.79
N ALA A 14 17.09 22.16 -1.56
CA ALA A 14 18.19 21.28 -1.93
C ALA A 14 18.14 21.00 -3.44
N SER A 15 19.27 21.16 -4.14
CA SER A 15 19.37 20.77 -5.55
C SER A 15 19.14 19.27 -5.72
N GLU A 16 18.09 18.89 -6.44
CA GLU A 16 17.89 17.50 -6.85
C GLU A 16 19.06 17.05 -7.72
N THR A 17 19.79 16.03 -7.26
CA THR A 17 20.80 15.31 -8.05
C THR A 17 20.14 14.03 -8.52
N ASP A 18 19.74 13.97 -9.79
CA ASP A 18 19.30 12.74 -10.45
C ASP A 18 20.54 11.86 -10.70
N SER A 19 20.74 10.88 -9.83
CA SER A 19 21.83 9.90 -9.94
C SER A 19 21.22 8.51 -9.87
N ASP A 20 20.92 7.95 -11.04
CA ASP A 20 20.45 6.59 -11.22
C ASP A 20 21.65 5.62 -11.17
N ASP A 21 21.88 5.02 -10.01
CA ASP A 21 22.94 4.02 -9.79
C ASP A 21 22.27 2.71 -9.36
N GLU A 22 21.90 1.88 -10.34
CA GLU A 22 21.39 0.53 -10.12
C GLU A 22 22.50 -0.39 -9.61
N VAL A 23 22.48 -0.74 -8.32
CA VAL A 23 23.36 -1.78 -7.75
C VAL A 23 22.56 -3.00 -7.32
N TYR A 24 22.68 -4.04 -8.14
CA TYR A 24 22.19 -5.40 -7.91
C TYR A 24 22.93 -6.03 -6.72
N ILE A 25 22.27 -6.19 -5.56
CA ILE A 25 22.86 -6.94 -4.43
C ILE A 25 22.04 -8.19 -4.17
N THR A 26 22.34 -9.24 -4.95
CA THR A 26 22.10 -10.62 -4.55
C THR A 26 23.36 -11.13 -3.85
N SER A 27 23.20 -11.54 -2.59
CA SER A 27 24.15 -12.32 -1.77
C SER A 27 25.37 -11.56 -1.20
N LEU A 28 25.38 -11.31 0.11
CA LEU A 28 26.18 -12.07 1.10
C LEU A 28 26.16 -11.40 2.49
N THR A 29 25.98 -12.24 3.52
CA THR A 29 26.39 -12.10 4.94
C THR A 29 25.77 -10.97 5.80
N SER A 30 24.78 -11.39 6.58
CA SER A 30 24.39 -10.82 7.88
C SER A 30 25.62 -10.68 8.80
N HIS A 31 26.03 -9.45 9.13
CA HIS A 31 26.79 -9.14 10.34
C HIS A 31 26.45 -7.72 10.85
N GLN A 32 26.10 -7.68 12.13
CA GLN A 32 26.12 -6.56 13.06
C GLN A 32 25.10 -5.42 12.91
N THR A 33 24.00 -5.63 13.63
CA THR A 33 23.27 -4.66 14.46
C THR A 33 24.10 -3.44 14.87
N THR A 34 23.81 -2.29 14.25
CA THR A 34 24.20 -0.98 14.77
C THR A 34 23.11 -0.48 15.71
N THR A 35 23.30 -0.76 17.00
CA THR A 35 22.67 -0.03 18.10
C THR A 35 23.13 1.43 18.05
N GLY A 36 22.22 2.35 17.75
CA GLY A 36 22.54 3.77 17.69
C GLY A 36 21.32 4.64 17.43
N GLY A 37 20.29 4.51 18.26
CA GLY A 37 19.11 5.37 18.20
C GLY A 37 19.50 6.83 18.42
N THR A 38 19.22 7.67 17.42
CA THR A 38 19.26 9.13 17.49
C THR A 38 18.31 9.61 18.59
N LYS A 39 18.85 10.17 19.66
CA LYS A 39 18.05 10.71 20.77
C LYS A 39 17.48 12.07 20.39
N VAL A 40 16.20 12.11 20.05
CA VAL A 40 15.47 13.35 19.76
C VAL A 40 14.99 13.96 21.09
N PRO A 41 15.31 15.23 21.42
CA PRO A 41 14.77 15.87 22.61
C PRO A 41 13.26 16.10 22.43
N GLY A 42 12.43 15.33 23.13
CA GLY A 42 10.96 15.49 23.14
C GLY A 42 10.16 14.24 22.75
N GLU A 43 10.80 13.16 22.31
CA GLU A 43 10.11 11.90 22.06
C GLU A 43 10.00 11.08 23.36
N ALA A 44 8.79 10.65 23.71
CA ALA A 44 8.55 9.79 24.86
C ALA A 44 8.97 8.35 24.50
N SER A 45 9.82 7.73 25.33
CA SER A 45 10.21 6.32 25.19
C SER A 45 8.98 5.42 25.19
N GLU A 46 8.84 4.60 24.15
CA GLU A 46 7.91 3.47 24.14
C GLU A 46 8.29 2.52 25.30
N THR A 47 7.33 2.25 26.18
CA THR A 47 7.50 1.35 27.33
C THR A 47 7.01 -0.03 26.90
N ASP A 48 7.96 -0.94 26.66
CA ASP A 48 7.72 -2.38 26.58
C ASP A 48 7.81 -2.93 28.01
N SER A 49 6.66 -3.13 28.66
CA SER A 49 6.60 -3.68 30.02
C SER A 49 5.84 -5.00 29.99
N GLU A 50 6.61 -6.09 29.98
CA GLU A 50 6.15 -7.42 30.37
C GLU A 50 5.66 -7.37 31.84
N ASP A 51 4.52 -8.02 32.08
CA ASP A 51 3.68 -7.95 33.27
C ASP A 51 4.44 -8.36 34.57
N ASP A 52 5.03 -7.38 35.28
CA ASP A 52 5.58 -7.56 36.63
C ASP A 52 4.64 -6.96 37.70
N PRO A 53 4.18 -7.77 38.69
CA PRO A 53 3.17 -7.34 39.66
C PRO A 53 3.63 -6.25 40.64
N GLN A 54 4.91 -5.82 40.62
CA GLN A 54 5.39 -4.70 41.43
C GLN A 54 5.14 -3.33 40.79
N GLU A 55 4.96 -3.25 39.46
CA GLU A 55 4.65 -1.98 38.77
C GLU A 55 3.20 -1.53 38.99
N ALA A 56 2.26 -2.47 39.14
CA ALA A 56 0.86 -2.15 39.42
C ALA A 56 0.66 -1.40 40.75
N VAL A 57 1.47 -1.71 41.77
CA VAL A 57 1.42 -1.03 43.07
C VAL A 57 2.00 0.39 42.96
N ARG A 58 3.08 0.58 42.19
CA ARG A 58 3.65 1.92 41.94
C ARG A 58 2.71 2.78 41.07
N ALA A 59 2.07 2.19 40.07
CA ALA A 59 1.06 2.85 39.25
C ALA A 59 -0.17 3.28 40.08
N SER A 60 -0.60 2.47 41.04
CA SER A 60 -1.71 2.83 41.95
C SER A 60 -1.36 3.98 42.90
N VAL A 61 -0.12 4.04 43.39
CA VAL A 61 0.35 5.14 44.25
C VAL A 61 0.50 6.44 43.45
N MET A 62 1.03 6.38 42.23
CA MET A 62 1.12 7.53 41.32
C MET A 62 -0.25 8.01 40.82
N ALA A 63 -1.21 7.10 40.61
CA ALA A 63 -2.59 7.44 40.30
C ALA A 63 -3.30 8.12 41.50
N GLN A 64 -3.01 7.70 42.74
CA GLN A 64 -3.51 8.38 43.94
C GLN A 64 -2.89 9.76 44.16
N GLU A 65 -1.59 9.94 43.92
CA GLU A 65 -0.94 11.25 44.01
C GLU A 65 -1.45 12.22 42.94
N SER A 66 -1.54 11.78 41.68
CA SER A 66 -2.08 12.61 40.58
C SER A 66 -3.56 12.97 40.78
N ALA A 67 -4.39 12.06 41.31
CA ALA A 67 -5.77 12.36 41.68
C ALA A 67 -5.89 13.33 42.87
N GLN A 68 -4.92 13.31 43.79
CA GLN A 68 -4.87 14.27 44.91
C GLN A 68 -4.36 15.65 44.49
N ILE A 69 -3.45 15.72 43.52
CA ILE A 69 -2.95 16.98 42.94
C ILE A 69 -4.05 17.66 42.10
N LEU A 70 -4.78 16.89 41.28
CA LEU A 70 -5.96 17.39 40.55
C LEU A 70 -7.11 17.83 41.46
N ARG A 71 -7.20 17.31 42.70
CA ARG A 71 -8.22 17.76 43.66
C ARG A 71 -7.86 19.02 44.43
N ARG A 72 -6.59 19.44 44.44
CA ARG A 72 -6.14 20.63 45.18
C ARG A 72 -5.99 21.88 44.31
N GLU A 73 -5.95 21.76 43.00
CA GLU A 73 -5.72 22.90 42.09
C GLU A 73 -6.92 23.38 41.27
N LEU A 74 -8.08 22.74 41.39
CA LEU A 74 -9.29 23.25 40.73
C LEU A 74 -10.16 24.01 41.73
N PRO A 75 -10.45 25.32 41.51
CA PRO A 75 -11.46 26.02 42.29
C PRO A 75 -12.79 25.26 42.17
N PRO A 76 -13.59 25.19 43.25
CA PRO A 76 -14.79 24.37 43.29
C PRO A 76 -15.74 24.77 42.16
N LEU A 77 -16.23 23.78 41.42
CA LEU A 77 -17.25 23.97 40.39
C LEU A 77 -18.55 24.46 41.06
N ILE A 78 -18.82 25.76 40.94
CA ILE A 78 -20.07 26.36 41.41
C ILE A 78 -21.15 25.98 40.40
N VAL A 79 -21.99 25.03 40.76
CA VAL A 79 -23.19 24.69 39.99
C VAL A 79 -24.25 25.73 40.35
N VAL A 80 -24.37 26.79 39.55
CA VAL A 80 -25.53 27.70 39.61
C VAL A 80 -26.72 26.92 39.07
N ARG A 81 -27.49 26.29 39.97
CA ARG A 81 -28.84 25.84 39.65
C ARG A 81 -29.75 27.05 39.74
N ASP A 82 -30.35 27.43 38.63
CA ASP A 82 -31.46 28.39 38.60
C ASP A 82 -32.66 27.78 39.33
N ASN A 83 -32.68 27.92 40.66
CA ASN A 83 -33.87 27.70 41.47
C ASN A 83 -34.58 29.07 41.59
N PRO A 84 -35.79 29.25 41.03
CA PRO A 84 -36.44 30.56 40.99
C PRO A 84 -36.98 31.10 42.34
N ASP A 85 -36.70 30.45 43.48
CA ASP A 85 -37.35 30.76 44.77
C ASP A 85 -36.41 31.18 45.92
N VAL A 86 -35.22 31.74 45.64
CA VAL A 86 -34.39 32.35 46.71
C VAL A 86 -33.92 33.74 46.30
N GLN A 87 -34.63 34.76 46.79
CA GLN A 87 -34.19 36.16 46.76
C GLN A 87 -32.97 36.34 47.69
N SER A 88 -31.76 36.23 47.14
CA SER A 88 -30.54 36.66 47.83
C SER A 88 -30.23 38.09 47.42
N ILE A 89 -30.46 39.01 48.35
CA ILE A 89 -29.98 40.38 48.31
C ILE A 89 -28.44 40.36 48.37
N VAL A 90 -27.82 41.30 47.65
CA VAL A 90 -26.43 41.80 47.74
C VAL A 90 -25.56 41.58 46.48
N GLU A 91 -25.14 42.73 45.97
CA GLU A 91 -24.06 43.07 45.02
C GLU A 91 -24.22 42.76 43.54
N ASP A 92 -24.74 43.79 42.87
CA ASP A 92 -24.50 44.19 41.49
C ASP A 92 -22.99 44.23 41.15
N ARG A 93 -22.45 43.06 40.81
CA ARG A 93 -21.29 42.96 39.93
C ARG A 93 -21.79 42.28 38.67
N PRO A 94 -21.73 42.92 37.48
CA PRO A 94 -22.09 42.25 36.25
C PRO A 94 -21.14 41.06 36.08
N SER A 95 -21.66 39.87 36.36
CA SER A 95 -21.03 38.61 35.99
C SER A 95 -20.72 38.70 34.49
N PRO A 96 -19.49 38.40 34.05
CA PRO A 96 -19.20 38.41 32.63
C PRO A 96 -20.13 37.39 32.00
N SER A 97 -21.10 37.88 31.23
CA SER A 97 -21.94 37.07 30.37
C SER A 97 -21.01 36.11 29.64
N HIS A 98 -21.11 34.83 30.00
CA HIS A 98 -20.34 33.77 29.38
C HIS A 98 -20.88 33.65 27.97
N LYS A 99 -20.36 34.49 27.07
CA LYS A 99 -20.75 34.50 25.67
C LYS A 99 -20.59 33.08 25.17
N PRO A 100 -21.69 32.45 24.72
CA PRO A 100 -21.56 31.16 24.10
C PRO A 100 -20.85 31.43 22.78
N HIS A 101 -19.81 30.68 22.48
CA HIS A 101 -19.07 30.64 21.20
C HIS A 101 -17.81 31.51 21.12
N GLY A 102 -16.66 30.82 21.04
CA GLY A 102 -15.65 31.13 20.02
C GLY A 102 -14.79 32.38 20.17
N ASP A 103 -14.85 33.10 21.28
CA ASP A 103 -14.24 34.44 21.34
C ASP A 103 -12.71 34.47 21.57
N THR A 104 -12.04 33.32 21.78
CA THR A 104 -10.57 33.30 21.86
C THR A 104 -9.96 32.99 20.50
N LEU A 105 -8.91 33.73 20.11
CA LEU A 105 -8.14 33.48 18.88
C LEU A 105 -7.66 32.03 18.77
N LEU A 106 -7.33 31.41 19.91
CA LEU A 106 -6.98 30.00 20.00
C LEU A 106 -8.12 29.10 19.53
N GLN A 107 -9.34 29.31 20.06
CA GLN A 107 -10.50 28.51 19.74
C GLN A 107 -10.90 28.67 18.26
N GLN A 108 -10.78 29.88 17.71
CA GLN A 108 -10.97 30.13 16.29
C GLN A 108 -9.94 29.37 15.43
N LYS A 109 -8.64 29.45 15.76
CA LYS A 109 -7.60 28.72 15.03
C LYS A 109 -7.75 27.20 15.15
N LEU A 110 -8.12 26.71 16.32
CA LEU A 110 -8.35 25.28 16.52
C LEU A 110 -9.52 24.81 15.67
N GLN A 111 -10.62 25.57 15.64
CA GLN A 111 -11.78 25.25 14.81
C GLN A 111 -11.45 25.27 13.32
N GLU A 112 -10.69 26.27 12.85
CA GLU A 112 -10.23 26.35 11.46
C GLU A 112 -9.27 25.20 11.10
N SER A 113 -8.30 24.89 11.97
CA SER A 113 -7.36 23.81 11.74
C SER A 113 -8.08 22.46 11.71
N ASN A 114 -9.06 22.25 12.61
CA ASN A 114 -9.81 21.01 12.68
C ASN A 114 -10.71 20.83 11.45
N SER A 115 -11.37 21.90 10.97
CA SER A 115 -12.19 21.84 9.75
C SER A 115 -11.36 21.57 8.49
N ARG A 116 -10.17 22.18 8.39
CA ARG A 116 -9.19 21.88 7.33
C ARG A 116 -8.76 20.42 7.39
N LEU A 117 -8.34 19.93 8.56
CA LEU A 117 -7.92 18.54 8.75
C LEU A 117 -9.02 17.54 8.35
N TYR A 118 -10.28 17.76 8.77
CA TYR A 118 -11.39 16.90 8.37
C TYR A 118 -11.59 16.86 6.86
N THR A 119 -11.44 18.01 6.21
CA THR A 119 -11.59 18.11 4.75
C THR A 119 -10.45 17.36 4.07
N ASP A 120 -9.21 17.57 4.50
CA ASP A 120 -8.01 16.97 3.92
C ASP A 120 -8.00 15.46 4.10
N VAL A 121 -8.27 14.97 5.32
CA VAL A 121 -8.40 13.53 5.59
C VAL A 121 -9.53 12.93 4.77
N GLY A 122 -10.68 13.60 4.72
CA GLY A 122 -11.82 13.14 3.92
C GLY A 122 -11.50 13.07 2.42
N GLN A 123 -10.75 14.04 1.89
CA GLN A 123 -10.32 14.03 0.50
C GLN A 123 -9.28 12.94 0.23
N MET A 124 -8.28 12.79 1.11
CA MET A 124 -7.24 11.76 0.99
C MET A 124 -7.87 10.36 0.95
N VAL A 125 -8.77 10.04 1.90
CA VAL A 125 -9.42 8.72 1.95
C VAL A 125 -10.27 8.48 0.69
N ARG A 126 -11.04 9.48 0.23
CA ARG A 126 -11.82 9.37 -1.01
C ARG A 126 -10.93 9.18 -2.23
N GLN A 127 -9.80 9.87 -2.29
CA GLN A 127 -8.85 9.75 -3.39
C GLN A 127 -8.22 8.36 -3.42
N VAL A 128 -7.67 7.89 -2.29
CA VAL A 128 -6.99 6.58 -2.19
C VAL A 128 -7.95 5.44 -2.48
N TYR A 129 -9.15 5.45 -1.87
CA TYR A 129 -10.13 4.41 -2.13
C TYR A 129 -10.70 4.49 -3.55
N GLY A 130 -10.91 5.71 -4.06
CA GLY A 130 -11.37 5.94 -5.42
C GLY A 130 -10.36 5.50 -6.48
N SER A 131 -9.07 5.75 -6.28
CA SER A 131 -8.01 5.29 -7.18
C SER A 131 -7.84 3.78 -7.11
N ALA A 132 -7.79 3.20 -5.91
CA ALA A 132 -7.69 1.75 -5.72
C ALA A 132 -8.88 1.01 -6.36
N SER A 133 -10.09 1.54 -6.20
CA SER A 133 -11.28 0.97 -6.85
C SER A 133 -11.15 0.99 -8.38
N LYS A 134 -10.74 2.12 -8.97
CA LYS A 134 -10.53 2.21 -10.44
C LYS A 134 -9.46 1.23 -10.92
N GLU A 135 -8.38 1.08 -10.16
CA GLU A 135 -7.30 0.14 -10.48
C GLU A 135 -7.79 -1.31 -10.45
N VAL A 136 -8.54 -1.71 -9.41
CA VAL A 136 -9.16 -3.04 -9.33
C VAL A 136 -10.06 -3.31 -10.52
N HIS A 137 -10.90 -2.35 -10.92
CA HIS A 137 -11.75 -2.50 -12.10
C HIS A 137 -10.93 -2.62 -13.39
N SER A 138 -9.86 -1.83 -13.53
CA SER A 138 -8.94 -1.90 -14.67
C SER A 138 -8.27 -3.27 -14.77
N VAL A 139 -7.68 -3.76 -13.69
CA VAL A 139 -7.02 -5.07 -13.64
C VAL A 139 -8.02 -6.19 -13.90
N THR A 140 -9.24 -6.09 -13.36
CA THR A 140 -10.32 -7.07 -13.61
C THR A 140 -10.70 -7.10 -15.10
N SER A 141 -10.78 -5.95 -15.76
CA SER A 141 -11.05 -5.87 -17.20
C SER A 141 -9.92 -6.49 -18.04
N GLN A 142 -8.66 -6.22 -17.67
CA GLN A 142 -7.50 -6.84 -18.32
C GLN A 142 -7.49 -8.36 -18.14
N LEU A 143 -7.83 -8.85 -16.95
CA LEU A 143 -7.94 -10.28 -16.66
C LEU A 143 -9.02 -10.93 -17.54
N ASN A 144 -10.20 -10.32 -17.67
CA ASN A 144 -11.26 -10.84 -18.52
C ASN A 144 -10.85 -10.90 -20.02
N THR A 145 -10.13 -9.87 -20.46
CA THR A 145 -9.54 -9.85 -21.82
C THR A 145 -8.55 -10.99 -22.01
N SER A 146 -7.66 -11.20 -21.04
CA SER A 146 -6.70 -12.31 -21.05
C SER A 146 -7.40 -13.68 -21.05
N GLN A 147 -8.44 -13.86 -20.25
CA GLN A 147 -9.23 -15.09 -20.22
C GLN A 147 -9.85 -15.40 -21.59
N SER A 148 -10.40 -14.38 -22.26
CA SER A 148 -10.95 -14.53 -23.61
C SER A 148 -9.88 -14.93 -24.63
N ALA A 149 -8.68 -14.35 -24.52
CA ALA A 149 -7.54 -14.72 -25.36
C ALA A 149 -7.08 -16.18 -25.12
N ILE A 150 -7.01 -16.62 -23.86
CA ILE A 150 -6.65 -17.99 -23.48
C ILE A 150 -7.67 -19.00 -24.04
N ILE A 151 -8.97 -18.70 -23.93
CA ILE A 151 -10.03 -19.55 -24.49
C ILE A 151 -9.87 -19.66 -26.00
N GLY A 152 -9.64 -18.54 -26.69
CA GLY A 152 -9.39 -18.51 -28.13
C GLY A 152 -8.17 -19.35 -28.53
N ALA A 153 -7.04 -19.17 -27.84
CA ALA A 153 -5.83 -19.95 -28.08
C ALA A 153 -6.05 -21.46 -27.83
N SER A 154 -6.73 -21.81 -26.73
CA SER A 154 -7.05 -23.19 -26.39
C SER A 154 -7.92 -23.86 -27.46
N HIS A 155 -8.86 -23.11 -28.04
CA HIS A 155 -9.66 -23.60 -29.14
C HIS A 155 -8.83 -23.82 -30.40
N SER A 156 -7.98 -22.87 -30.78
CA SER A 156 -7.09 -23.01 -31.94
C SER A 156 -6.15 -24.19 -31.81
N ILE A 157 -5.56 -24.42 -30.62
CA ILE A 157 -4.70 -25.58 -30.35
C ILE A 157 -5.48 -26.88 -30.57
N ARG A 158 -6.72 -26.97 -30.07
CA ARG A 158 -7.55 -28.16 -30.25
C ARG A 158 -7.78 -28.46 -31.73
N LEU A 159 -8.15 -27.46 -32.52
CA LEU A 159 -8.34 -27.62 -33.97
C LEU A 159 -7.05 -28.10 -34.65
N ILE A 160 -5.91 -27.48 -34.33
CA ILE A 160 -4.61 -27.89 -34.88
C ILE A 160 -4.30 -29.35 -34.53
N LEU A 161 -4.56 -29.79 -33.30
CA LEU A 161 -4.34 -31.17 -32.89
C LEU A 161 -5.25 -32.16 -33.62
N ASP A 162 -6.52 -31.80 -33.82
CA ASP A 162 -7.47 -32.62 -34.59
C ASP A 162 -7.05 -32.74 -36.05
N ASP A 163 -6.61 -31.63 -36.66
CA ASP A 163 -6.10 -31.59 -38.03
C ASP A 163 -4.83 -32.44 -38.17
N LEU A 164 -3.87 -32.29 -37.25
CA LEU A 164 -2.64 -33.07 -37.24
C LEU A 164 -2.91 -34.57 -37.08
N LYS A 165 -3.91 -34.94 -36.26
CA LYS A 165 -4.34 -36.33 -36.11
C LYS A 165 -4.93 -36.87 -37.41
N ALA A 166 -5.79 -36.10 -38.07
CA ALA A 166 -6.37 -36.49 -39.36
C ALA A 166 -5.29 -36.63 -40.45
N VAL A 167 -4.32 -35.72 -40.50
CA VAL A 167 -3.17 -35.82 -41.42
C VAL A 167 -2.34 -37.07 -41.12
N SER A 168 -2.08 -37.36 -39.84
CA SER A 168 -1.34 -38.56 -39.43
C SER A 168 -2.05 -39.85 -39.87
N GLU A 169 -3.37 -39.94 -39.70
CA GLU A 169 -4.17 -41.10 -40.15
C GLU A 169 -4.09 -41.27 -41.66
N LYS A 170 -4.17 -40.18 -42.42
CA LYS A 170 -4.04 -40.24 -43.88
C LYS A 170 -2.65 -40.70 -44.32
N ILE A 171 -1.60 -40.23 -43.67
CA ILE A 171 -0.23 -40.69 -43.95
C ILE A 171 -0.12 -42.18 -43.65
N ASP A 172 -0.63 -42.64 -42.51
CA ASP A 172 -0.63 -44.05 -42.13
C ASP A 172 -1.33 -44.92 -43.19
N ILE A 173 -2.49 -44.50 -43.68
CA ILE A 173 -3.18 -45.16 -44.80
C ILE A 173 -2.28 -45.21 -46.04
N ILE A 174 -1.67 -44.09 -46.46
CA ILE A 174 -0.81 -44.05 -47.65
C ILE A 174 0.41 -44.98 -47.50
N THR A 175 1.04 -45.00 -46.32
CA THR A 175 2.24 -45.80 -46.06
C THR A 175 1.93 -47.28 -45.84
N SER A 176 0.75 -47.61 -45.30
CA SER A 176 0.32 -48.99 -45.08
C SER A 176 -0.22 -49.64 -46.35
N CYS A 177 -0.79 -48.85 -47.27
CA CYS A 177 -1.21 -49.38 -48.56
C CYS A 177 0.03 -49.61 -49.45
N GLN A 178 0.28 -50.87 -49.85
CA GLN A 178 1.26 -51.23 -50.90
C GLN A 178 0.76 -50.80 -52.29
N ILE A 179 0.54 -49.50 -52.48
CA ILE A 179 0.03 -48.90 -53.72
C ILE A 179 1.15 -48.82 -54.77
N LEU A 180 2.41 -48.93 -54.35
CA LEU A 180 3.56 -48.98 -55.24
C LEU A 180 3.88 -50.43 -55.58
N PRO A 181 3.85 -50.83 -56.88
CA PRO A 181 4.28 -52.16 -57.28
C PRO A 181 5.79 -52.32 -57.06
N ASP A 182 6.19 -53.41 -56.40
CA ASP A 182 7.59 -53.81 -56.31
C ASP A 182 8.10 -54.18 -57.71
N ILE A 183 8.79 -53.24 -58.36
CA ILE A 183 9.44 -53.48 -59.66
C ILE A 183 10.74 -54.26 -59.38
N ASN A 184 10.64 -55.58 -59.36
CA ASN A 184 11.81 -56.45 -59.31
C ASN A 184 12.54 -56.42 -60.67
N ILE A 185 13.52 -55.51 -60.81
CA ILE A 185 14.46 -55.54 -61.92
C ILE A 185 15.44 -56.67 -61.62
N ASN A 186 15.09 -57.90 -62.00
CA ASN A 186 16.01 -59.01 -62.05
C ASN A 186 17.20 -58.57 -62.92
N HIS A 187 18.31 -58.20 -62.30
CA HIS A 187 19.58 -58.09 -62.98
C HIS A 187 19.94 -59.54 -63.33
N PRO A 188 20.01 -59.95 -64.61
CA PRO A 188 20.60 -61.23 -64.93
C PRO A 188 22.03 -61.15 -64.40
N SER A 189 22.28 -61.88 -63.32
CA SER A 189 23.61 -62.22 -62.84
C SER A 189 24.37 -62.71 -64.05
N CYS A 190 25.26 -61.85 -64.55
CA CYS A 190 26.18 -62.13 -65.63
C CYS A 190 26.87 -63.43 -65.23
N LEU A 191 26.53 -64.49 -65.97
CA LEU A 191 27.05 -65.83 -65.80
C LEU A 191 28.55 -65.76 -65.62
N THR A 192 28.97 -66.22 -64.45
CA THR A 192 30.29 -66.77 -64.18
C THR A 192 30.85 -67.44 -65.44
N SER A 193 31.90 -66.86 -66.04
CA SER A 193 32.78 -67.61 -66.92
C SER A 193 33.78 -68.37 -66.04
N PRO A 194 33.83 -69.71 -66.08
CA PRO A 194 34.97 -70.44 -65.55
C PRO A 194 36.08 -70.38 -66.60
N THR A 195 37.22 -69.80 -66.26
CA THR A 195 38.46 -69.95 -67.06
C THR A 195 39.33 -71.04 -66.43
N PRO A 196 39.79 -72.04 -67.21
CA PRO A 196 40.75 -73.06 -66.78
C PRO A 196 42.17 -72.51 -66.58
#